data_AF-A0A2S0Q972-F1
#
_entry.id   AF-A0A2S0Q972-F1
#
_cell.length_a   1.000
_cell.length_b   1.000
_cell.length_c   1.000
_cell.angle_alpha   90.00
_cell.angle_beta   90.00
_cell.angle_gamma   90.00
#
_symmetry.space_group_name_H-M   'P 1'
#
loop_
_entity.id
_entity.type
_entity.pdbx_description
1 polymer ?
#
loop_
_entity_poly.entity_id
_entity_poly.type
_entity_poly.pdbx_seq_one_letter_code
_entity_poly.pdbx_strand_id
1 'polypeptide(L)'
;MQYSYPSFEQLYYKIFPEVKETITYEQIQAIKMAYEFNDWNRHFLDIKVVLPIPLIRVCILLLSGKKRPLKRRLRYHKGAYPLRNPLNILYLLGLVITFLISSFAISTLFLSSIYSLPTAPHPTSIPWISNQFDCERTYRTWDDDKCWDAEHSPMF
;
A
#
# COMPACT_ATOMS: atom_id res chain seq x y z
N MET A 1 -43.14 6.51 -4.40
CA MET A 1 -43.78 7.82 -4.12
C MET A 1 -42.89 8.88 -4.73
N GLN A 2 -43.37 9.62 -5.74
CA GLN A 2 -42.60 10.64 -6.44
C GLN A 2 -42.74 11.96 -5.68
N TYR A 3 -41.65 12.44 -5.09
CA TYR A 3 -41.62 13.68 -4.31
C TYR A 3 -41.63 14.87 -5.29
N SER A 4 -42.74 15.61 -5.36
CA SER A 4 -42.83 16.85 -6.13
C SER A 4 -42.23 17.99 -5.30
N TYR A 5 -41.21 18.66 -5.84
CA TYR A 5 -40.58 19.78 -5.15
C TYR A 5 -41.52 20.99 -5.10
N PRO A 6 -41.63 21.67 -3.95
CA PRO A 6 -42.47 22.86 -3.83
C PRO A 6 -41.96 23.99 -4.73
N SER A 7 -42.85 24.82 -5.26
CA SER A 7 -42.45 26.00 -6.05
C SER A 7 -41.75 27.04 -5.17
N PHE A 8 -40.94 27.92 -5.77
CA PHE A 8 -40.31 29.03 -5.05
C PHE A 8 -41.32 29.83 -4.22
N GLU A 9 -42.50 30.08 -4.78
CA GLU A 9 -43.60 30.79 -4.12
C GLU A 9 -44.08 30.08 -2.84
N GLN A 10 -44.16 28.74 -2.85
CA GLN A 10 -44.55 27.97 -1.67
C GLN A 10 -43.49 28.04 -0.56
N LEU A 11 -42.21 28.08 -0.93
CA LEU A 11 -41.11 28.24 0.02
C LEU A 11 -41.08 29.66 0.57
N TYR A 12 -41.22 30.66 -0.31
CA TYR A 12 -41.24 32.06 0.07
C TYR A 12 -42.41 32.38 1.01
N TYR A 13 -43.60 31.80 0.77
CA TYR A 13 -44.75 32.01 1.65
C TYR A 13 -44.52 31.50 3.07
N LYS A 14 -43.78 30.41 3.24
CA LYS A 14 -43.44 29.80 4.55
C LYS A 14 -42.40 30.58 5.37
N ILE A 15 -41.70 31.54 4.77
CA ILE A 15 -40.73 32.37 5.49
C ILE A 15 -41.50 33.30 6.46
N PHE A 16 -41.00 33.42 7.68
CA PHE A 16 -41.55 34.30 8.70
C PHE A 16 -41.58 35.77 8.22
N PRO A 17 -42.63 36.53 8.55
CA PRO A 17 -42.79 37.90 8.06
C PRO A 17 -41.64 38.81 8.50
N GLU A 18 -41.09 38.64 9.71
CA GLU A 18 -39.96 39.46 10.17
C GLU A 18 -38.71 39.27 9.30
N VAL A 19 -38.52 38.06 8.76
CA VAL A 19 -37.40 37.76 7.88
C VAL A 19 -37.66 38.32 6.48
N LYS A 20 -38.90 38.30 5.98
CA LYS A 20 -39.24 38.82 4.65
C LYS A 20 -38.91 40.31 4.52
N GLU A 21 -39.11 41.09 5.57
CA GLU A 21 -38.82 42.53 5.58
C GLU A 21 -37.32 42.83 5.51
N THR A 22 -36.46 41.90 5.91
CA THR A 22 -35.00 42.06 5.84
C THR A 22 -34.41 41.74 4.47
N ILE A 23 -35.19 41.11 3.57
CA ILE A 23 -34.70 40.65 2.27
C ILE A 23 -35.02 41.71 1.21
N THR A 24 -33.98 42.22 0.55
CA THR A 24 -34.16 43.20 -0.52
C THR A 24 -34.73 42.57 -1.79
N TYR A 25 -35.35 43.38 -2.64
CA TYR A 25 -35.87 42.89 -3.94
C TYR A 25 -34.78 42.21 -4.78
N GLU A 26 -33.56 42.76 -4.79
CA GLU A 26 -32.42 42.16 -5.48
C GLU A 26 -32.05 40.79 -4.92
N GLN A 27 -32.11 40.64 -3.59
CA GLN A 27 -31.87 39.34 -2.94
C GLN A 27 -33.00 38.36 -3.26
N ILE A 28 -34.26 38.79 -3.29
CA ILE A 28 -35.39 37.94 -3.70
C ILE A 28 -35.19 37.46 -5.15
N GLN A 29 -34.80 38.35 -6.07
CA GLN A 29 -34.52 37.99 -7.46
C GLN A 29 -33.33 37.05 -7.57
N ALA A 30 -32.25 37.28 -6.83
CA ALA A 30 -31.09 36.40 -6.80
C ALA A 30 -31.45 35.00 -6.27
N ILE A 31 -32.28 34.92 -5.21
CA ILE A 31 -32.75 33.65 -4.66
C ILE A 31 -33.69 32.95 -5.65
N LYS A 32 -34.62 33.68 -6.28
CA LYS A 32 -35.52 33.13 -7.31
C LYS A 32 -34.73 32.59 -8.50
N MET A 33 -33.77 33.35 -9.02
CA MET A 33 -32.88 32.91 -10.08
C MET A 33 -32.07 31.69 -9.65
N ALA A 34 -31.52 31.66 -8.43
CA ALA A 34 -30.79 30.50 -7.92
C ALA A 34 -31.68 29.26 -7.73
N TYR A 35 -32.97 29.45 -7.43
CA TYR A 35 -33.97 28.38 -7.32
C TYR A 35 -34.38 27.84 -8.70
N GLU A 36 -34.58 28.72 -9.68
CA GLU A 36 -34.95 28.36 -11.06
C GLU A 36 -33.78 27.78 -11.86
N PHE A 37 -32.55 28.30 -11.69
CA PHE A 37 -31.33 27.69 -12.23
C PHE A 37 -30.92 26.40 -11.51
N ASN A 38 -31.50 26.14 -10.33
CA ASN A 38 -31.36 24.88 -9.64
C ASN A 38 -32.24 23.83 -10.30
N ASP A 39 -31.73 23.33 -11.41
CA ASP A 39 -32.01 22.01 -11.95
C ASP A 39 -31.47 20.95 -10.95
N TRP A 40 -32.03 20.93 -9.71
CA TRP A 40 -31.76 19.96 -8.63
C TRP A 40 -32.12 18.52 -9.02
N ASN A 41 -32.58 18.32 -10.26
CA ASN A 41 -32.67 17.06 -11.01
C ASN A 41 -31.34 16.30 -11.20
N ARG A 42 -30.30 16.54 -10.40
CA ARG A 42 -29.00 15.85 -10.54
C ARG A 42 -28.56 15.05 -9.32
N HIS A 43 -29.39 14.97 -8.29
CA HIS A 43 -29.26 13.96 -7.25
C HIS A 43 -30.16 12.78 -7.62
N PHE A 44 -29.58 11.76 -8.27
CA PHE A 44 -30.33 10.56 -8.66
C PHE A 44 -30.86 9.80 -7.42
N LEU A 45 -30.21 9.98 -6.26
CA LEU A 45 -30.60 9.32 -5.01
C LEU A 45 -30.43 10.26 -3.81
N ASP A 46 -31.54 10.54 -3.14
CA ASP A 46 -31.57 11.06 -1.77
C ASP A 46 -32.22 9.98 -0.89
N ILE A 47 -31.41 9.22 -0.16
CA ILE A 47 -31.88 8.16 0.72
C ILE A 47 -31.70 8.65 2.15
N LYS A 48 -32.83 8.92 2.81
CA LYS A 48 -32.87 9.21 4.24
C LYS A 48 -33.24 7.94 5.00
N VAL A 49 -32.31 7.45 5.82
CA VAL A 49 -32.56 6.32 6.71
C VAL A 49 -32.62 6.84 8.15
N VAL A 50 -33.77 6.66 8.78
CA VAL A 50 -33.97 6.94 10.21
C VAL A 50 -34.02 5.59 10.92
N LEU A 51 -33.01 5.29 11.73
CA LEU A 51 -32.95 4.06 12.50
C LEU A 51 -33.64 4.30 13.86
N PRO A 52 -34.74 3.60 14.17
CA PRO A 52 -35.39 3.71 15.47
C PRO A 52 -34.65 2.85 16.49
N ILE A 53 -33.55 3.37 17.03
CA ILE A 53 -32.85 2.73 18.16
C ILE A 53 -33.52 3.23 19.45
N PRO A 54 -33.91 2.35 20.38
CA PRO A 54 -34.52 2.74 21.65
C PRO A 54 -33.46 3.34 22.59
N LEU A 55 -33.06 4.59 22.33
CA LEU A 55 -32.42 5.58 23.24
C LEU A 55 -31.91 6.81 22.45
N ILE A 56 -31.62 6.68 21.14
CA ILE A 56 -30.99 7.73 20.33
C ILE A 56 -31.62 7.75 18.93
N ARG A 57 -32.05 8.91 18.46
CA ARG A 57 -32.55 9.11 17.08
C ARG A 57 -31.37 9.45 16.16
N VAL A 58 -30.85 8.46 15.44
CA VAL A 58 -29.80 8.68 14.43
C VAL A 58 -30.45 8.78 13.04
N CYS A 59 -30.24 9.93 12.38
CA CYS A 59 -30.72 10.17 11.02
C CYS A 59 -29.52 10.19 10.07
N ILE A 60 -29.47 9.22 9.14
CA ILE A 60 -28.44 9.15 8.11
C ILE A 60 -29.04 9.68 6.81
N LEU A 61 -28.46 10.78 6.30
CA LEU A 61 -28.84 11.38 5.03
C LEU A 61 -27.78 11.05 3.97
N LEU A 62 -28.16 10.25 2.97
CA LEU A 62 -27.25 9.79 1.92
C LEU A 62 -27.58 10.54 0.63
N LEU A 63 -26.85 11.63 0.40
CA LEU A 63 -26.97 12.47 -0.78
C LEU A 63 -25.99 12.00 -1.86
N SER A 64 -26.50 11.42 -2.94
CA SER A 64 -25.69 11.04 -4.11
C SER A 64 -26.11 11.84 -5.34
N GLY A 65 -25.16 12.58 -5.93
CA GLY A 65 -25.41 13.30 -7.17
C GLY A 65 -24.15 13.63 -7.95
N LYS A 66 -24.35 13.91 -9.24
CA LYS A 66 -23.26 14.18 -10.19
C LYS A 66 -22.70 15.58 -9.95
N LYS A 67 -21.83 15.71 -8.93
CA LYS A 67 -20.97 16.88 -8.78
C LYS A 67 -20.13 16.99 -10.05
N ARG A 68 -20.39 18.00 -10.89
CA ARG A 68 -19.43 18.40 -11.92
C ARG A 68 -18.21 18.94 -11.16
N PRO A 69 -17.07 18.24 -11.11
CA PRO A 69 -15.93 18.76 -10.39
C PRO A 69 -15.45 20.01 -11.13
N LEU A 70 -15.39 21.15 -10.42
CA LEU A 70 -14.70 22.32 -10.94
C LEU A 70 -13.29 21.89 -11.36
N LYS A 71 -12.89 22.18 -12.61
CA LYS A 71 -11.59 21.76 -13.18
C LYS A 71 -10.39 22.05 -12.27
N ARG A 72 -10.51 23.03 -11.37
CA ARG A 72 -9.52 23.41 -10.35
C ARG A 72 -9.30 22.34 -9.26
N ARG A 73 -10.36 21.69 -8.75
CA ARG A 73 -10.24 20.59 -7.76
C ARG A 73 -9.68 19.31 -8.37
N LEU A 74 -9.96 19.05 -9.65
CA LEU A 74 -9.44 17.86 -10.34
C LEU A 74 -7.90 17.94 -10.54
N ARG A 75 -7.35 19.14 -10.74
CA ARG A 75 -5.88 19.34 -10.80
C ARG A 75 -5.21 19.14 -9.45
N TYR A 76 -5.83 19.62 -8.37
CA TYR A 76 -5.36 19.38 -7.00
C TYR A 76 -5.32 17.87 -6.67
N HIS A 77 -6.37 17.14 -7.02
CA HIS A 77 -6.41 15.68 -6.84
C HIS A 77 -5.43 14.91 -7.74
N LYS A 78 -5.06 15.43 -8.93
CA LYS A 78 -4.04 14.79 -9.79
C LYS A 78 -2.63 14.88 -9.22
N GLY A 79 -2.30 15.93 -8.48
CA GLY A 79 -1.00 16.09 -7.80
C GLY A 79 -0.89 15.30 -6.49
N ALA A 80 -2.03 15.04 -5.82
CA ALA A 80 -2.04 14.43 -4.49
C ALA A 80 -1.88 12.89 -4.47
N TYR A 81 -2.07 12.19 -5.60
CA TYR A 81 -2.08 10.72 -5.63
C TYR A 81 -1.28 10.15 -6.81
N PRO A 82 0.06 10.05 -6.69
CA PRO A 82 0.93 9.55 -7.76
C PRO A 82 0.66 8.08 -8.12
N LEU A 83 0.06 7.30 -7.21
CA LEU A 83 -0.26 5.89 -7.39
C LEU A 83 -1.53 5.63 -8.23
N ARG A 84 -2.25 6.66 -8.67
CA ARG A 84 -3.46 6.48 -9.49
C ARG A 84 -3.16 6.37 -11.00
N ASN A 85 -1.93 6.71 -11.42
CA ASN A 85 -1.52 6.56 -12.81
C ASN A 85 -1.12 5.08 -13.05
N PRO A 86 -1.82 4.34 -13.93
CA PRO A 86 -1.52 2.92 -14.18
C PRO A 86 -0.06 2.72 -14.64
N LEU A 87 0.53 3.70 -15.31
CA LEU A 87 1.93 3.66 -15.72
C LEU A 87 2.90 3.67 -14.53
N ASN A 88 2.56 4.44 -13.47
CA ASN A 88 3.38 4.51 -12.27
C ASN A 88 3.26 3.22 -11.44
N ILE A 89 2.07 2.61 -11.43
CA ILE A 89 1.85 1.29 -10.82
C ILE A 89 2.69 0.23 -11.55
N LEU A 90 2.66 0.20 -12.89
CA LEU A 90 3.41 -0.75 -13.69
C LEU A 90 4.93 -0.58 -13.50
N TYR A 91 5.40 0.67 -13.44
CA TYR A 91 6.80 0.99 -13.16
C TYR A 91 7.24 0.48 -11.78
N LEU A 92 6.46 0.74 -10.73
CA LEU A 92 6.76 0.28 -9.38
C LEU A 92 6.74 -1.25 -9.29
N LEU A 93 5.79 -1.91 -9.94
CA LEU A 93 5.75 -3.38 -10.03
C LEU A 93 7.00 -3.93 -10.71
N GLY A 94 7.41 -3.34 -11.84
CA GLY A 94 8.65 -3.72 -12.53
C GLY A 94 9.89 -3.57 -11.64
N LEU A 95 9.97 -2.49 -10.86
CA LEU A 95 11.07 -2.24 -9.93
C LEU A 95 11.10 -3.28 -8.80
N VAL A 96 9.95 -3.59 -8.21
CA VAL A 96 9.86 -4.63 -7.17
C VAL A 96 10.26 -6.00 -7.71
N ILE A 97 9.76 -6.37 -8.90
CA ILE A 97 10.09 -7.65 -9.53
C ILE A 97 11.59 -7.76 -9.81
N THR A 98 12.20 -6.71 -10.38
CA THR A 98 13.64 -6.70 -10.67
C THR A 98 14.48 -6.78 -9.39
N PHE A 99 14.08 -6.08 -8.33
CA PHE A 99 14.75 -6.17 -7.03
C PHE A 99 14.65 -7.57 -6.40
N LEU A 100 13.51 -8.23 -6.51
CA LEU A 100 13.32 -9.60 -6.01
C LEU A 100 14.19 -10.60 -6.78
N ILE A 101 14.22 -10.51 -8.12
CA ILE A 101 15.02 -11.40 -8.96
C ILE A 101 16.52 -11.21 -8.66
N SER A 102 16.98 -9.96 -8.57
CA SER A 102 18.39 -9.69 -8.30
C SER A 102 18.80 -10.16 -6.90
N SER A 103 17.97 -9.88 -5.88
CA SER A 103 18.20 -10.36 -4.51
C SER A 103 18.24 -11.89 -4.45
N PHE A 104 17.34 -12.57 -5.16
CA PHE A 104 17.33 -14.02 -5.22
C PHE A 104 18.59 -14.57 -5.89
N ALA A 105 18.98 -14.03 -7.04
CA ALA A 105 20.19 -14.45 -7.75
C ALA A 105 21.47 -14.23 -6.94
N ILE A 106 21.59 -13.09 -6.25
CA ILE A 106 22.74 -12.84 -5.36
C ILE A 106 22.75 -13.85 -4.21
N SER A 107 21.58 -14.14 -3.62
CA SER A 107 21.47 -15.08 -2.51
C SER A 107 21.84 -16.51 -2.92
N THR A 108 21.41 -16.96 -4.11
CA THR A 108 21.77 -18.30 -4.61
C THR A 108 23.26 -18.41 -4.94
N LEU A 109 23.85 -17.37 -5.53
CA LEU A 109 25.30 -17.32 -5.77
C LEU A 109 26.09 -17.37 -4.47
N PHE A 110 25.71 -16.56 -3.48
CA PHE A 110 26.35 -16.55 -2.16
C PHE A 110 26.23 -17.91 -1.47
N LEU A 111 25.05 -18.53 -1.50
CA LEU A 111 24.83 -19.84 -0.91
C LEU A 111 25.65 -20.93 -1.61
N SER A 112 25.76 -20.89 -2.94
CA SER A 112 26.60 -21.82 -3.70
C SER A 112 28.08 -21.69 -3.35
N SER A 113 28.56 -20.46 -3.10
CA SER A 113 29.92 -20.20 -2.62
C SER A 113 30.18 -20.88 -1.27
N ILE A 114 29.24 -20.79 -0.33
CA ILE A 114 29.38 -21.44 0.99
C ILE A 114 29.41 -22.96 0.85
N TYR A 115 28.53 -23.54 0.05
CA TYR A 115 28.51 -25.00 -0.16
C TYR A 115 29.71 -25.53 -0.92
N SER A 116 30.43 -24.67 -1.68
CA SER A 116 31.67 -25.05 -2.35
C SER A 116 32.92 -25.02 -1.45
N LEU A 117 32.78 -24.64 -0.17
CA LEU A 117 33.92 -24.71 0.74
C LEU A 117 34.35 -26.18 0.93
N PRO A 118 35.64 -26.50 0.75
CA PRO A 118 36.15 -27.80 1.13
C PRO A 118 35.95 -27.98 2.65
N THR A 119 35.18 -28.98 3.04
CA THR A 119 35.00 -29.41 4.44
C THR A 119 35.87 -30.61 4.78
N ALA A 120 36.50 -31.22 3.78
CA ALA A 120 37.42 -32.32 4.00
C ALA A 120 38.70 -31.80 4.67
N PRO A 121 39.23 -32.51 5.68
CA PRO A 121 40.52 -32.19 6.25
C PRO A 121 41.64 -32.33 5.22
N HIS A 122 42.67 -31.49 5.33
CA HIS A 122 43.85 -31.57 4.49
C HIS A 122 44.96 -32.27 5.27
N PRO A 123 45.28 -33.55 4.96
CA PRO A 123 46.29 -34.27 5.70
C PRO A 123 47.67 -33.64 5.49
N THR A 124 48.45 -33.51 6.57
CA THR A 124 49.82 -32.98 6.52
C THR A 124 50.80 -33.98 7.11
N SER A 125 52.03 -34.02 6.58
CA SER A 125 53.07 -34.93 7.06
C SER A 125 53.80 -34.35 8.28
N ILE A 126 53.97 -35.12 9.34
CA ILE A 126 54.69 -34.70 10.55
C ILE A 126 56.19 -34.98 10.40
N PRO A 127 57.06 -33.95 10.35
CA PRO A 127 58.47 -34.12 10.01
C PRO A 127 59.33 -34.72 11.13
N TRP A 128 58.87 -34.71 12.39
CA TRP A 128 59.65 -35.23 13.54
C TRP A 128 59.29 -36.66 13.95
N ILE A 129 58.27 -37.28 13.34
CA ILE A 129 57.91 -38.69 13.57
C ILE A 129 58.33 -39.50 12.35
N SER A 130 59.41 -40.26 12.48
CA SER A 130 60.03 -40.99 11.37
C SER A 130 59.91 -42.51 11.49
N ASN A 131 59.03 -43.01 12.37
CA ASN A 131 58.77 -44.43 12.50
C ASN A 131 57.27 -44.71 12.63
N GLN A 132 56.85 -45.89 12.14
CA GLN A 132 55.45 -46.31 12.12
C GLN A 132 54.87 -46.45 13.54
N PHE A 133 55.65 -47.00 14.46
CA PHE A 133 55.19 -47.29 15.82
C PHE A 133 54.78 -46.02 16.58
N ASP A 134 55.58 -44.97 16.55
CA ASP A 134 55.28 -43.69 17.21
C ASP A 134 54.13 -42.96 16.52
N CYS A 135 53.99 -43.11 15.20
CA CYS A 135 52.87 -42.55 14.45
C CYS A 135 51.53 -43.17 14.88
N GLU A 136 51.43 -44.50 14.80
CA GLU A 136 50.21 -45.25 15.11
C GLU A 136 49.83 -45.16 16.59
N ARG A 137 50.82 -45.08 17.49
CA ARG A 137 50.59 -44.83 18.92
C ARG A 137 49.87 -43.51 19.19
N THR A 138 49.99 -42.54 18.30
CA THR A 138 49.29 -41.24 18.39
C THR A 138 47.95 -41.21 17.64
N TYR A 139 47.43 -42.36 17.23
CA TYR A 139 46.19 -42.49 16.45
C TYR A 139 46.23 -41.79 15.08
N ARG A 140 47.42 -41.73 14.48
CA ARG A 140 47.67 -41.15 13.14
C ARG A 140 47.93 -42.24 12.10
N THR A 141 47.86 -41.85 10.83
CA THR A 141 48.02 -42.78 9.69
C THR A 141 49.46 -42.78 9.20
N TRP A 142 50.08 -43.96 9.11
CA TRP A 142 51.38 -44.14 8.46
C TRP A 142 51.19 -44.49 6.98
N ASP A 143 51.73 -43.67 6.08
CA ASP A 143 51.65 -43.89 4.63
C ASP A 143 52.86 -43.24 3.93
N ASP A 144 53.41 -43.91 2.91
CA ASP A 144 54.58 -43.47 2.14
C ASP A 144 55.80 -43.06 3.00
N ASP A 145 56.16 -43.91 3.97
CA ASP A 145 57.26 -43.70 4.94
C ASP A 145 57.14 -42.39 5.75
N LYS A 146 55.92 -41.85 5.87
CA LYS A 146 55.62 -40.61 6.60
C LYS A 146 54.41 -40.80 7.50
N CYS A 147 54.39 -40.03 8.58
CA CYS A 147 53.22 -39.94 9.46
C CYS A 147 52.31 -38.80 9.00
N TRP A 148 51.03 -39.10 8.77
CA TRP A 148 50.03 -38.15 8.29
C TRP A 148 49.03 -37.78 9.38
N ASP A 149 48.80 -36.48 9.53
CA ASP A 149 47.82 -35.90 10.44
C ASP A 149 46.65 -35.30 9.65
N ALA A 150 45.44 -35.81 9.88
CA ALA A 150 44.20 -35.39 9.21
C ALA A 150 43.36 -34.42 10.06
N GLU A 151 43.90 -33.84 11.13
CA GLU A 151 43.16 -32.91 11.99
C GLU A 151 43.17 -31.46 11.46
N HIS A 152 43.88 -31.18 10.37
CA HIS A 152 44.01 -29.83 9.82
C HIS A 152 42.84 -29.43 8.93
N SER A 153 42.26 -28.28 9.26
CA SER A 153 41.19 -27.67 8.48
C SER A 153 41.77 -26.93 7.27
N PRO A 154 41.09 -26.92 6.11
CA PRO A 154 41.47 -26.08 4.97
C PRO A 154 41.61 -24.58 5.29
N MET A 155 40.98 -24.16 6.38
CA MET A 155 40.83 -22.77 6.78
C MET A 155 41.85 -22.35 7.86
N PHE A 156 42.70 -23.26 8.36
CA PHE A 156 43.72 -23.00 9.38
C PHE A 156 44.82 -24.07 9.39
#